data_AF-A0AAV1WLN3-F1
#
_entry.id   AF-A0AAV1WLN3-F1
#
_cell.length_a   1.000
_cell.length_b   1.000
_cell.length_c   1.000
_cell.angle_alpha   90.00
_cell.angle_beta   90.00
_cell.angle_gamma   90.00
#
_symmetry.space_group_name_H-M   'P 1'
#
loop_
_entity.id
_entity.type
_entity.pdbx_description
1 polymer ?
#
loop_
_entity_poly.entity_id
_entity_poly.type
_entity_poly.pdbx_seq_one_letter_code
_entity_poly.pdbx_strand_id
1 'polypeptide(L)'
;MQWISFHALYSSSSSSSEVIEMADEKKKKKKINGFVKVEPKPNKGFTSKVIDLLEKLVVKLFYDSSLPHHYLDANFGPILHETPPTIDLPLKGYLPDCLNGEFVRVGPNAKFAPVAGYHWFDGDGMIHGLRIKDGKATYVSRFVRTSRLQQEEYFGGAKFMKIGDLKGFFGLLMVNINMMRNKLKVLDESYGRGTANTALIYHHGNLLALNEGDKPYAIKVFEDGDLQTLGMVDYDKRLAHPFTAHPKVDPFTGEMFTFGYSQTPPYVTYRVISEDGYMHDPVPITISDPIMMHDFAITENYAIFMDLPLYFRPKEMVKENKLIFSFDSTKKARFGVLPRYAKDEQHIRWFELPNCFIFHNANAWEEGDEVVLITCRIENPDLDMVNGAVEEKLDSFTNELYEMRFNIKTGQASQKKLSAPAVDFPRVNESYTGRKQRYVYGTILGSIARVTGIVKFDLHAQPEPENTKLVVGGNVQGIYDLGPGRFGSEAIYVPRVPGTTSEEDDGYLIFFVHDENTKKSYVHVVDAKTMSADPVAVVELPHRVPYGFHAFFVTEEQLQEQANV
;
A
#
# COMPACT_ATOMS: atom_id res chain seq x y z
N MET A 1 -37.54 78.66 8.75
CA MET A 1 -36.36 77.90 8.28
C MET A 1 -36.74 76.43 8.26
N GLN A 2 -36.52 75.79 7.10
CA GLN A 2 -36.53 74.35 6.80
C GLN A 2 -37.63 73.41 7.34
N TRP A 3 -38.54 73.15 6.41
CA TRP A 3 -39.41 72.01 6.11
C TRP A 3 -39.03 70.60 6.60
N ILE A 4 -40.02 69.95 7.22
CA ILE A 4 -40.62 68.61 7.00
C ILE A 4 -39.71 67.45 6.56
N SER A 5 -39.79 66.32 7.27
CA SER A 5 -39.62 64.98 6.69
C SER A 5 -40.58 63.94 7.28
N PHE A 6 -41.08 63.13 6.35
CA PHE A 6 -42.10 62.09 6.45
C PHE A 6 -41.50 60.72 6.84
N HIS A 7 -42.38 59.86 7.36
CA HIS A 7 -42.21 58.43 7.60
C HIS A 7 -42.02 57.57 6.33
N ALA A 8 -41.33 56.42 6.50
CA ALA A 8 -41.51 55.08 5.90
C ALA A 8 -40.12 54.38 5.85
N LEU A 9 -39.87 53.08 6.05
CA LEU A 9 -40.64 51.86 6.30
C LEU A 9 -39.61 50.76 6.70
N TYR A 10 -40.03 49.82 7.55
CA TYR A 10 -39.30 48.60 7.91
C TYR A 10 -39.21 47.62 6.71
N SER A 11 -38.02 47.04 6.45
CA SER A 11 -37.82 45.69 5.88
C SER A 11 -36.33 45.44 5.54
N SER A 12 -35.65 44.55 6.26
CA SER A 12 -34.75 43.50 5.71
C SER A 12 -33.91 42.86 6.83
N SER A 13 -34.22 41.61 7.20
CA SER A 13 -33.37 40.80 8.07
C SER A 13 -33.42 39.31 7.72
N SER A 14 -33.39 38.98 6.42
CA SER A 14 -33.44 37.59 5.94
C SER A 14 -32.24 37.14 5.10
N SER A 15 -31.26 38.01 4.77
CA SER A 15 -30.20 37.63 3.82
C SER A 15 -28.92 37.07 4.46
N SER A 16 -28.73 37.17 5.77
CA SER A 16 -27.51 36.70 6.45
C SER A 16 -27.63 35.27 6.99
N SER A 17 -28.83 34.84 7.40
CA SER A 17 -29.09 33.45 7.82
C SER A 17 -29.12 32.49 6.63
N GLU A 18 -29.79 32.85 5.54
CA GLU A 18 -29.88 32.03 4.32
C GLU A 18 -28.50 31.82 3.65
N VAL A 19 -27.61 32.82 3.69
CA VAL A 19 -26.27 32.71 3.10
C VAL A 19 -25.36 31.79 3.95
N ILE A 20 -25.54 31.76 5.26
CA ILE A 20 -24.83 30.84 6.16
C ILE A 20 -25.37 29.43 6.02
N GLU A 21 -26.70 29.26 5.94
CA GLU A 21 -27.34 27.97 5.70
C GLU A 21 -26.99 27.38 4.32
N MET A 22 -26.96 28.20 3.26
CA MET A 22 -26.52 27.77 1.94
C MET A 22 -25.02 27.44 1.88
N ALA A 23 -24.19 28.11 2.69
CA ALA A 23 -22.76 27.80 2.78
C ALA A 23 -22.51 26.48 3.53
N ASP A 24 -23.26 26.21 4.60
CA ASP A 24 -23.19 24.95 5.34
C ASP A 24 -23.89 23.80 4.62
N GLU A 25 -24.96 24.03 3.86
CA GLU A 25 -25.50 23.04 2.91
C GLU A 25 -24.52 22.75 1.78
N LYS A 26 -23.81 23.75 1.24
CA LYS A 26 -22.76 23.53 0.22
C LYS A 26 -21.55 22.78 0.77
N LYS A 27 -21.21 22.97 2.06
CA LYS A 27 -20.18 22.18 2.75
C LYS A 27 -20.66 20.75 3.04
N LYS A 28 -21.91 20.56 3.47
CA LYS A 28 -22.54 19.23 3.62
C LYS A 28 -22.66 18.51 2.28
N LYS A 29 -22.99 19.21 1.19
CA LYS A 29 -23.04 18.64 -0.18
C LYS A 29 -21.67 18.17 -0.71
N LYS A 30 -20.55 18.63 -0.14
CA LYS A 30 -19.19 18.16 -0.49
C LYS A 30 -18.74 16.93 0.31
N LYS A 31 -19.41 16.60 1.41
CA LYS A 31 -19.11 15.44 2.25
C LYS A 31 -20.26 14.45 2.21
N ILE A 32 -20.04 13.28 1.61
CA ILE A 32 -20.96 12.14 1.71
C ILE A 32 -20.42 11.30 2.87
N ASN A 33 -21.19 11.08 3.93
CA ASN A 33 -20.81 10.26 5.10
C ASN A 33 -19.38 10.49 5.63
N GLY A 34 -18.93 11.75 5.73
CA GLY A 34 -17.59 12.09 6.23
C GLY A 34 -16.46 12.07 5.19
N PHE A 35 -16.69 11.53 3.98
CA PHE A 35 -15.70 11.47 2.90
C PHE A 35 -15.68 12.75 2.06
N VAL A 36 -14.50 13.15 1.60
CA VAL A 36 -14.35 14.21 0.61
C VAL A 36 -14.70 13.66 -0.77
N LYS A 37 -15.77 14.16 -1.37
CA LYS A 37 -16.12 13.82 -2.76
C LYS A 37 -15.06 14.39 -3.69
N VAL A 38 -14.47 13.52 -4.50
CA VAL A 38 -13.39 13.86 -5.44
C VAL A 38 -14.01 14.35 -6.74
N GLU A 39 -13.89 15.65 -7.00
CA GLU A 39 -14.41 16.33 -8.20
C GLU A 39 -13.35 17.29 -8.77
N PRO A 40 -12.28 16.76 -9.39
CA PRO A 40 -11.22 17.59 -9.97
C PRO A 40 -11.74 18.38 -11.18
N LYS A 41 -11.16 19.56 -11.42
CA LYS A 41 -11.53 20.47 -12.52
C LYS A 41 -10.35 20.71 -13.48
N PRO A 42 -9.90 19.67 -14.21
CA PRO A 42 -8.84 19.81 -15.21
C PRO A 42 -9.30 20.66 -16.41
N ASN A 43 -8.34 21.15 -17.20
CA ASN A 43 -8.59 21.99 -18.37
C ASN A 43 -8.01 21.40 -19.66
N LYS A 44 -8.87 21.00 -20.60
CA LYS A 44 -8.51 20.46 -21.93
C LYS A 44 -8.38 21.52 -23.04
N GLY A 45 -8.19 22.78 -22.67
CA GLY A 45 -8.10 23.92 -23.59
C GLY A 45 -6.82 23.96 -24.44
N PHE A 46 -6.61 25.09 -25.13
CA PHE A 46 -5.46 25.28 -26.01
C PHE A 46 -4.11 25.05 -25.32
N THR A 47 -3.97 25.55 -24.09
CA THR A 47 -2.75 25.38 -23.28
C THR A 47 -2.40 23.91 -23.05
N SER A 48 -3.38 23.06 -22.75
CA SER A 48 -3.17 21.61 -22.60
C SER A 48 -2.59 21.01 -23.87
N LYS A 49 -3.15 21.34 -25.04
CA LYS A 49 -2.71 20.81 -26.34
C LYS A 49 -1.27 21.22 -26.67
N VAL A 50 -0.89 22.44 -26.34
CA VAL A 50 0.49 22.94 -26.55
C VAL A 50 1.48 22.18 -25.66
N ILE A 51 1.15 21.97 -24.38
CA ILE A 51 2.02 21.20 -23.48
C ILE A 51 2.11 19.73 -23.93
N ASP A 52 1.02 19.14 -24.42
CA ASP A 52 1.04 17.78 -24.95
C ASP A 52 1.89 17.64 -26.21
N LEU A 53 1.91 18.66 -27.08
CA LEU A 53 2.80 18.68 -28.23
C LEU A 53 4.27 18.76 -27.80
N LEU A 54 4.56 19.57 -26.77
CA LEU A 54 5.88 19.67 -26.18
C LEU A 54 6.34 18.34 -25.57
N GLU A 55 5.47 17.66 -24.82
CA GLU A 55 5.75 16.33 -24.26
C GLU A 55 6.06 15.32 -25.35
N LYS A 56 5.23 15.24 -26.40
CA LYS A 56 5.49 14.35 -27.54
C LYS A 56 6.83 14.63 -28.22
N LEU A 57 7.21 15.89 -28.36
CA LEU A 57 8.50 16.27 -28.93
C LEU A 57 9.66 15.82 -28.01
N VAL A 58 9.54 16.06 -26.70
CA VAL A 58 10.53 15.64 -25.71
C VAL A 58 10.70 14.12 -25.72
N VAL A 59 9.61 13.36 -25.66
CA VAL A 59 9.63 11.90 -25.71
C VAL A 59 10.29 11.42 -27.01
N LYS A 60 9.90 11.96 -28.16
CA LYS A 60 10.49 11.59 -29.45
C LYS A 60 12.01 11.82 -29.53
N LEU A 61 12.52 12.86 -28.86
CA LEU A 61 13.93 13.24 -28.92
C LEU A 61 14.80 12.57 -27.86
N PHE A 62 14.23 12.26 -26.69
CA PHE A 62 15.00 11.90 -25.49
C PHE A 62 14.60 10.57 -24.86
N TYR A 63 13.57 9.88 -25.36
CA TYR A 63 13.14 8.58 -24.87
C TYR A 63 13.25 7.53 -25.98
N ASP A 64 13.84 6.38 -25.66
CA ASP A 64 13.92 5.24 -26.57
C ASP A 64 12.65 4.39 -26.48
N SER A 65 11.67 4.69 -27.33
CA SER A 65 10.41 3.94 -27.42
C SER A 65 10.55 2.53 -28.02
N SER A 66 11.74 2.12 -28.46
CA SER A 66 11.96 0.76 -28.96
C SER A 66 12.16 -0.26 -27.83
N LEU A 67 12.47 0.21 -26.62
CA LEU A 67 12.60 -0.64 -25.44
C LEU A 67 11.20 -1.15 -25.01
N PRO A 68 11.04 -2.46 -24.75
CA PRO A 68 9.78 -3.00 -24.28
C PRO A 68 9.47 -2.53 -22.86
N HIS A 69 8.19 -2.42 -22.53
CA HIS A 69 7.73 -2.19 -21.17
C HIS A 69 7.48 -3.52 -20.48
N HIS A 70 8.50 -4.04 -19.78
CA HIS A 70 8.43 -5.32 -19.07
C HIS A 70 7.19 -5.40 -18.15
N TYR A 71 6.90 -4.34 -17.40
CA TYR A 71 5.74 -4.26 -16.48
C TYR A 71 4.40 -3.96 -17.15
N LEU A 72 4.30 -4.04 -18.47
CA LEU A 72 3.05 -4.01 -19.22
C LEU A 72 2.84 -5.27 -20.07
N ASP A 73 3.76 -6.23 -19.99
CA ASP A 73 3.73 -7.49 -20.73
C ASP A 73 3.29 -8.67 -19.85
N ALA A 74 2.92 -9.78 -20.49
CA ALA A 74 2.50 -11.02 -19.83
C ALA A 74 1.49 -10.77 -18.68
N ASN A 75 1.70 -11.34 -17.49
CA ASN A 75 0.80 -11.16 -16.36
C ASN A 75 0.96 -9.80 -15.63
N PHE A 76 1.93 -8.96 -16.00
CA PHE A 76 1.95 -7.55 -15.59
C PHE A 76 1.01 -6.68 -16.43
N GLY A 77 0.67 -7.14 -17.64
CA GLY A 77 -0.15 -6.35 -18.55
C GLY A 77 -1.50 -5.95 -17.94
N PRO A 78 -2.02 -4.75 -18.27
CA PRO A 78 -3.22 -4.23 -17.65
C PRO A 78 -4.48 -4.99 -18.08
N ILE A 79 -5.47 -5.00 -17.20
CA ILE A 79 -6.86 -5.36 -17.50
C ILE A 79 -7.64 -4.07 -17.71
N LEU A 80 -8.19 -3.88 -18.92
CA LEU A 80 -8.86 -2.63 -19.29
C LEU A 80 -10.31 -2.55 -18.80
N HIS A 81 -10.94 -3.71 -18.59
CA HIS A 81 -12.36 -3.84 -18.25
C HIS A 81 -12.54 -4.34 -16.82
N GLU A 82 -13.40 -3.66 -16.09
CA GLU A 82 -13.85 -4.08 -14.77
C GLU A 82 -14.78 -5.29 -14.88
N THR A 83 -14.75 -6.18 -13.90
CA THR A 83 -15.63 -7.35 -13.83
C THR A 83 -16.70 -7.10 -12.77
N PRO A 84 -18.01 -7.06 -13.11
CA PRO A 84 -19.06 -6.99 -12.10
C PRO A 84 -19.13 -8.27 -11.25
N PRO A 85 -19.83 -8.25 -10.11
CA PRO A 85 -20.00 -9.44 -9.27
C PRO A 85 -20.38 -10.67 -10.11
N THR A 86 -19.50 -11.67 -10.09
CA THR A 86 -19.63 -12.89 -10.88
C THR A 86 -19.71 -14.08 -9.92
N ILE A 87 -20.88 -14.71 -9.89
CA ILE A 87 -21.20 -15.87 -9.05
C ILE A 87 -20.89 -17.19 -9.78
N ASP A 88 -21.22 -18.33 -9.15
CA ASP A 88 -21.10 -19.68 -9.71
C ASP A 88 -19.68 -20.03 -10.19
N LEU A 89 -18.68 -19.54 -9.45
CA LEU A 89 -17.27 -19.81 -9.72
C LEU A 89 -16.95 -21.30 -9.51
N PRO A 90 -16.23 -21.96 -10.43
CA PRO A 90 -15.81 -23.34 -10.23
C PRO A 90 -14.95 -23.47 -8.97
N LEU A 91 -15.41 -24.31 -8.03
CA LEU A 91 -14.75 -24.58 -6.76
C LEU A 91 -14.33 -26.06 -6.70
N LYS A 92 -13.04 -26.29 -6.44
CA LYS A 92 -12.52 -27.60 -6.02
C LYS A 92 -12.23 -27.56 -4.52
N GLY A 93 -12.70 -28.57 -3.78
CA GLY A 93 -12.57 -28.61 -2.31
C GLY A 93 -13.75 -27.94 -1.63
N TYR A 94 -13.51 -27.27 -0.50
CA TYR A 94 -14.54 -26.53 0.23
C TYR A 94 -13.97 -25.25 0.85
N LEU A 95 -14.74 -24.17 0.86
CA LEU A 95 -14.36 -22.93 1.54
C LEU A 95 -14.66 -23.06 3.05
N PRO A 96 -13.67 -22.94 3.95
CA PRO A 96 -13.90 -23.02 5.39
C PRO A 96 -14.82 -21.92 5.92
N ASP A 97 -15.64 -22.23 6.93
CA ASP A 97 -16.62 -21.30 7.51
C ASP A 97 -16.03 -19.99 8.05
N CYS A 98 -14.77 -20.01 8.51
CA CYS A 98 -14.08 -18.80 8.98
C CYS A 98 -13.72 -17.84 7.84
N LEU A 99 -13.67 -18.32 6.59
CA LEU A 99 -13.60 -17.46 5.41
C LEU A 99 -15.00 -16.93 5.12
N ASN A 100 -15.48 -16.01 5.95
CA ASN A 100 -16.75 -15.33 5.79
C ASN A 100 -16.50 -13.81 5.79
N GLY A 101 -16.56 -13.20 4.62
CA GLY A 101 -16.03 -11.85 4.41
C GLY A 101 -15.73 -11.53 2.95
N GLU A 102 -14.80 -10.61 2.74
CA GLU A 102 -14.34 -10.15 1.43
C GLU A 102 -12.81 -10.22 1.38
N PHE A 103 -12.27 -11.13 0.56
CA PHE A 103 -10.83 -11.18 0.29
C PHE A 103 -10.49 -10.25 -0.86
N VAL A 104 -9.71 -9.21 -0.59
CA VAL A 104 -9.37 -8.17 -1.57
C VAL A 104 -7.87 -8.03 -1.73
N ARG A 105 -7.42 -7.77 -2.95
CA ARG A 105 -6.05 -7.35 -3.23
C ARG A 105 -6.05 -6.19 -4.18
N VAL A 106 -5.25 -5.17 -3.87
CA VAL A 106 -5.02 -4.03 -4.74
C VAL A 106 -3.67 -4.18 -5.45
N GLY A 107 -3.60 -3.66 -6.68
CA GLY A 107 -2.35 -3.62 -7.42
C GLY A 107 -2.38 -2.58 -8.52
N PRO A 108 -1.22 -2.34 -9.16
CA PRO A 108 -1.10 -1.38 -10.23
C PRO A 108 -1.68 -1.97 -11.53
N ASN A 109 -2.55 -1.20 -12.18
CA ASN A 109 -3.15 -1.59 -13.44
C ASN A 109 -3.33 -0.32 -14.29
N ALA A 110 -2.41 -0.05 -15.22
CA ALA A 110 -2.48 1.15 -16.06
C ALA A 110 -3.78 1.19 -16.89
N LYS A 111 -4.68 2.14 -16.61
CA LYS A 111 -5.92 2.30 -17.40
C LYS A 111 -5.61 2.75 -18.83
N PHE A 112 -4.63 3.63 -18.96
CA PHE A 112 -4.17 4.19 -20.23
C PHE A 112 -2.70 3.84 -20.45
N ALA A 113 -2.34 3.59 -21.70
CA ALA A 113 -0.95 3.37 -22.07
C ALA A 113 -0.07 4.56 -21.64
N PRO A 114 1.13 4.30 -21.10
CA PRO A 114 2.07 5.37 -20.75
C PRO A 114 2.52 6.11 -22.01
N VAL A 115 2.88 7.39 -21.84
CA VAL A 115 3.41 8.21 -22.94
C VAL A 115 4.89 7.90 -23.20
N ALA A 116 5.63 7.54 -22.15
CA ALA A 116 7.04 7.17 -22.18
C ALA A 116 7.30 6.11 -21.10
N GLY A 117 8.15 6.40 -20.10
CA GLY A 117 8.55 5.44 -19.09
C GLY A 117 7.38 4.92 -18.24
N TYR A 118 7.52 3.68 -17.77
CA TYR A 118 6.57 3.04 -16.88
C TYR A 118 7.30 2.12 -15.89
N HIS A 119 7.09 2.35 -14.60
CA HIS A 119 7.50 1.45 -13.53
C HIS A 119 6.29 0.66 -13.03
N TRP A 120 6.49 -0.53 -12.44
CA TRP A 120 5.38 -1.34 -11.94
C TRP A 120 4.49 -0.56 -10.96
N PHE A 121 5.09 0.26 -10.11
CA PHE A 121 4.41 1.08 -9.09
C PHE A 121 3.53 2.21 -9.67
N ASP A 122 3.59 2.49 -10.98
CA ASP A 122 2.91 3.63 -11.60
C ASP A 122 1.44 3.41 -11.96
N GLY A 123 1.00 2.15 -12.02
CA GLY A 123 -0.34 1.79 -12.48
C GLY A 123 -1.44 2.28 -11.54
N ASP A 124 -2.62 2.56 -12.10
CA ASP A 124 -3.79 2.95 -11.32
C ASP A 124 -4.23 1.79 -10.42
N GLY A 125 -4.72 2.09 -9.21
CA GLY A 125 -5.16 1.05 -8.28
C GLY A 125 -6.37 0.31 -8.82
N MET A 126 -6.24 -1.00 -8.98
CA MET A 126 -7.35 -1.90 -9.28
C MET A 126 -7.45 -2.96 -8.19
N ILE A 127 -8.64 -3.07 -7.61
CA ILE A 127 -8.97 -4.05 -6.58
C ILE A 127 -9.58 -5.26 -7.26
N HIS A 128 -9.06 -6.44 -6.92
CA HIS A 128 -9.68 -7.73 -7.20
C HIS A 128 -10.24 -8.27 -5.89
N GLY A 129 -11.53 -8.60 -5.88
CA GLY A 129 -12.26 -9.06 -4.70
C GLY A 129 -12.82 -10.47 -4.90
N LEU A 130 -12.88 -11.22 -3.81
CA LEU A 130 -13.58 -12.49 -3.69
C LEU A 130 -14.45 -12.45 -2.43
N ARG A 131 -15.74 -12.16 -2.60
CA ARG A 131 -16.75 -12.28 -1.55
C ARG A 131 -16.94 -13.75 -1.21
N ILE A 132 -16.79 -14.12 0.05
CA ILE A 132 -17.05 -15.48 0.52
C ILE A 132 -18.13 -15.42 1.59
N LYS A 133 -19.24 -16.12 1.34
CA LYS A 133 -20.39 -16.20 2.26
C LYS A 133 -21.12 -17.52 2.06
N ASP A 134 -21.44 -18.19 3.16
CA ASP A 134 -22.16 -19.48 3.16
C ASP A 134 -21.53 -20.54 2.24
N GLY A 135 -20.18 -20.60 2.22
CA GLY A 135 -19.42 -21.53 1.38
C GLY A 135 -19.43 -21.22 -0.12
N LYS A 136 -19.95 -20.07 -0.54
CA LYS A 136 -19.99 -19.61 -1.93
C LYS A 136 -19.02 -18.45 -2.15
N ALA A 137 -18.53 -18.32 -3.38
CA ALA A 137 -17.61 -17.27 -3.77
C ALA A 137 -18.16 -16.42 -4.93
N THR A 138 -18.00 -15.09 -4.83
CA THR A 138 -18.33 -14.13 -5.88
C THR A 138 -17.11 -13.28 -6.20
N TYR A 139 -16.73 -13.19 -7.47
CA TYR A 139 -15.55 -12.42 -7.90
C TYR A 139 -15.95 -11.04 -8.45
N VAL A 140 -15.11 -10.04 -8.18
CA VAL A 140 -15.27 -8.67 -8.68
C VAL A 140 -13.92 -8.07 -9.05
N SER A 141 -13.91 -7.11 -9.98
CA SER A 141 -12.78 -6.20 -10.13
C SER A 141 -13.20 -4.78 -10.46
N ARG A 142 -12.59 -3.80 -9.76
CA ARG A 142 -12.91 -2.37 -9.85
C ARG A 142 -11.66 -1.51 -9.73
N PHE A 143 -11.59 -0.44 -10.51
CA PHE A 143 -10.61 0.61 -10.30
C PHE A 143 -10.98 1.44 -9.07
N VAL A 144 -9.97 1.83 -8.30
CA VAL A 144 -10.12 2.89 -7.30
C VAL A 144 -10.29 4.21 -8.07
N ARG A 145 -11.42 4.89 -7.87
CA ARG A 145 -11.79 6.13 -8.60
C ARG A 145 -11.01 7.35 -8.10
N THR A 146 -9.68 7.32 -8.21
CA THR A 146 -8.79 8.39 -7.75
C THR A 146 -8.97 9.69 -8.55
N SER A 147 -8.57 10.82 -7.96
CA SER A 147 -8.51 12.11 -8.64
C SER A 147 -7.70 12.04 -9.93
N ARG A 148 -6.56 11.33 -9.88
CA ARG A 148 -5.70 11.08 -11.04
C ARG A 148 -6.46 10.34 -12.15
N LEU A 149 -7.06 9.19 -11.84
CA LEU A 149 -7.77 8.38 -12.83
C LEU A 149 -8.93 9.14 -13.47
N GLN A 150 -9.76 9.84 -12.67
CA GLN A 150 -10.86 10.64 -13.17
C GLN A 150 -10.39 11.74 -14.15
N GLN A 151 -9.25 12.37 -13.88
CA GLN A 151 -8.67 13.35 -14.78
C GLN A 151 -8.13 12.71 -16.06
N GLU A 152 -7.44 11.58 -15.98
CA GLU A 152 -6.95 10.87 -17.17
C GLU A 152 -8.09 10.37 -18.07
N GLU A 153 -9.22 9.94 -17.48
CA GLU A 153 -10.46 9.64 -18.22
C GLU A 153 -11.02 10.89 -18.93
N TYR A 154 -11.05 12.05 -18.26
CA TYR A 154 -11.46 13.31 -18.87
C TYR A 154 -10.56 13.69 -20.07
N PHE A 155 -9.25 13.43 -19.97
CA PHE A 155 -8.32 13.64 -21.07
C PHE A 155 -8.39 12.55 -22.15
N GLY A 156 -8.82 11.34 -21.79
CA GLY A 156 -8.84 10.15 -22.66
C GLY A 156 -7.45 9.53 -22.83
N GLY A 157 -6.57 9.66 -21.84
CA GLY A 157 -5.20 9.16 -21.91
C GLY A 157 -4.35 9.57 -20.70
N ALA A 158 -3.19 8.93 -20.56
CA ALA A 158 -2.25 9.21 -19.49
C ALA A 158 -1.77 10.68 -19.51
N LYS A 159 -1.69 11.29 -18.33
CA LYS A 159 -1.31 12.71 -18.14
C LYS A 159 -0.37 12.98 -16.98
N PHE A 160 -0.41 12.14 -15.96
CA PHE A 160 0.43 12.35 -14.80
C PHE A 160 1.83 11.76 -15.04
N MET A 161 2.81 12.44 -14.46
CA MET A 161 4.20 11.97 -14.41
C MET A 161 4.29 10.65 -13.66
N LYS A 162 5.17 9.77 -14.14
CA LYS A 162 5.40 8.43 -13.61
C LYS A 162 6.81 8.28 -13.06
N ILE A 163 7.00 7.36 -12.11
CA ILE A 163 8.32 6.97 -11.59
C ILE A 163 9.20 6.47 -12.74
N GLY A 164 8.63 5.69 -13.67
CA GLY A 164 9.35 5.24 -14.86
C GLY A 164 9.89 6.35 -15.77
N ASP A 165 9.32 7.57 -15.68
CA ASP A 165 9.85 8.73 -16.41
C ASP A 165 11.10 9.34 -15.75
N LEU A 166 11.31 9.11 -14.45
CA LEU A 166 12.26 9.84 -13.59
C LEU A 166 13.70 9.29 -13.66
N LYS A 167 14.24 9.23 -14.87
CA LYS A 167 15.63 8.82 -15.13
C LYS A 167 16.38 9.84 -15.97
N GLY A 168 17.57 10.21 -15.51
CA GLY A 168 18.47 11.07 -16.28
C GLY A 168 17.93 12.46 -16.59
N PHE A 169 18.44 13.05 -17.67
CA PHE A 169 17.99 14.35 -18.16
C PHE A 169 16.54 14.33 -18.68
N PHE A 170 16.10 13.21 -19.24
CA PHE A 170 14.71 13.01 -19.68
C PHE A 170 13.73 13.19 -18.52
N GLY A 171 14.00 12.56 -17.37
CA GLY A 171 13.17 12.72 -16.17
C GLY A 171 13.07 14.16 -15.68
N LEU A 172 14.15 14.95 -15.78
CA LEU A 172 14.09 16.38 -15.46
C LEU A 172 13.13 17.13 -16.39
N LEU A 173 13.11 16.83 -17.68
CA LEU A 173 12.17 17.45 -18.63
C LEU A 173 10.72 17.06 -18.29
N MET A 174 10.46 15.79 -17.96
CA MET A 174 9.14 15.31 -17.58
C MET A 174 8.63 15.96 -16.28
N VAL A 175 9.50 16.14 -15.28
CA VAL A 175 9.18 16.91 -14.05
C VAL A 175 8.75 18.33 -14.41
N ASN A 176 9.48 19.02 -15.29
CA ASN A 176 9.15 20.38 -15.70
C ASN A 176 7.82 20.44 -16.46
N ILE A 177 7.54 19.46 -17.32
CA ILE A 177 6.24 19.34 -18.02
C ILE A 177 5.09 19.19 -17.02
N ASN A 178 5.21 18.30 -16.04
CA ASN A 178 4.19 18.12 -15.01
C ASN A 178 3.99 19.41 -14.19
N MET A 179 5.08 20.07 -13.79
CA MET A 179 5.01 21.36 -13.09
C MET A 179 4.31 22.43 -13.94
N MET A 180 4.55 22.47 -15.26
CA MET A 180 3.85 23.39 -16.17
C MET A 180 2.36 23.07 -16.26
N ARG A 181 1.97 21.79 -16.36
CA ARG A 181 0.56 21.36 -16.34
C ARG A 181 -0.15 21.88 -15.08
N ASN A 182 0.50 21.77 -13.93
CA ASN A 182 -0.06 22.21 -12.65
C ASN A 182 -0.17 23.74 -12.56
N LYS A 183 0.92 24.46 -12.87
CA LYS A 183 0.93 25.94 -12.82
C LYS A 183 -0.07 26.57 -13.78
N LEU A 184 -0.28 25.96 -14.94
CA LEU A 184 -1.22 26.42 -15.95
C LEU A 184 -2.64 25.83 -15.79
N LYS A 185 -2.90 25.15 -14.66
CA LYS A 185 -4.21 24.56 -14.31
C LYS A 185 -4.77 23.63 -15.37
N VAL A 186 -3.88 22.92 -16.06
CA VAL A 186 -4.26 21.80 -16.94
C VAL A 186 -4.67 20.62 -16.08
N LEU A 187 -3.87 20.30 -15.06
CA LEU A 187 -4.20 19.33 -14.02
C LEU A 187 -4.70 20.05 -12.76
N ASP A 188 -5.60 19.37 -12.04
CA ASP A 188 -6.09 19.79 -10.73
C ASP A 188 -5.60 18.81 -9.65
N GLU A 189 -4.48 19.14 -9.02
CA GLU A 189 -3.89 18.34 -7.93
C GLU A 189 -4.47 18.67 -6.55
N SER A 190 -5.57 19.43 -6.46
CA SER A 190 -6.18 19.79 -5.16
C SER A 190 -6.71 18.57 -4.37
N TYR A 191 -6.93 17.45 -5.04
CA TYR A 191 -7.29 16.15 -4.47
C TYR A 191 -6.17 15.11 -4.62
N GLY A 192 -4.91 15.55 -4.63
CA GLY A 192 -3.77 14.65 -4.77
C GLY A 192 -3.59 14.08 -6.18
N ARG A 193 -2.63 13.15 -6.29
CA ARG A 193 -2.13 12.58 -7.55
C ARG A 193 -1.82 11.07 -7.45
N GLY A 194 -2.13 10.46 -6.32
CA GLY A 194 -1.85 9.07 -6.03
C GLY A 194 -2.74 8.12 -6.82
N THR A 195 -2.29 6.88 -6.88
CA THR A 195 -2.95 5.79 -7.61
C THR A 195 -3.80 4.91 -6.71
N ALA A 196 -3.64 5.02 -5.38
CA ALA A 196 -4.29 4.14 -4.38
C ALA A 196 -4.11 2.64 -4.70
N ASN A 197 -2.90 2.27 -5.15
CA ASN A 197 -2.61 0.95 -5.70
C ASN A 197 -1.86 0.01 -4.75
N THR A 198 -1.42 0.49 -3.59
CA THR A 198 -0.37 -0.16 -2.79
C THR A 198 -0.94 -1.17 -1.81
N ALA A 199 -1.86 -0.74 -0.95
CA ALA A 199 -2.40 -1.60 0.10
C ALA A 199 -3.84 -1.25 0.47
N LEU A 200 -4.43 -2.12 1.29
CA LEU A 200 -5.76 -1.98 1.85
C LEU A 200 -5.69 -2.14 3.38
N ILE A 201 -6.48 -1.37 4.11
CA ILE A 201 -6.66 -1.52 5.57
C ILE A 201 -8.11 -1.26 5.95
N TYR A 202 -8.62 -1.97 6.95
CA TYR A 202 -9.92 -1.66 7.54
C TYR A 202 -9.74 -0.95 8.90
N HIS A 203 -10.44 0.17 9.09
CA HIS A 203 -10.47 0.87 10.38
C HIS A 203 -11.73 1.74 10.49
N HIS A 204 -12.45 1.65 11.62
CA HIS A 204 -13.63 2.45 11.93
C HIS A 204 -14.68 2.48 10.79
N GLY A 205 -15.24 1.33 10.41
CA GLY A 205 -16.27 1.26 9.35
C GLY A 205 -15.75 1.42 7.91
N ASN A 206 -14.44 1.63 7.73
CA ASN A 206 -13.87 2.02 6.44
C ASN A 206 -12.81 1.04 5.96
N LEU A 207 -13.03 0.42 4.81
CA LEU A 207 -11.96 -0.18 4.00
C LEU A 207 -11.28 0.94 3.21
N LEU A 208 -9.98 1.13 3.39
CA LEU A 208 -9.20 2.21 2.80
C LEU A 208 -8.20 1.66 1.79
N ALA A 209 -8.24 2.16 0.56
CA ALA A 209 -7.20 1.94 -0.45
C ALA A 209 -6.10 3.00 -0.32
N LEU A 210 -4.84 2.54 -0.27
CA LEU A 210 -3.70 3.33 0.16
C LEU A 210 -2.64 3.45 -0.94
N ASN A 211 -1.95 4.59 -0.95
CA ASN A 211 -0.72 4.81 -1.69
C ASN A 211 0.13 5.82 -0.91
N GLU A 212 1.41 5.50 -0.70
CA GLU A 212 2.33 6.23 0.17
C GLU A 212 2.54 7.72 -0.19
N GLY A 213 2.15 8.13 -1.40
CA GLY A 213 2.26 9.50 -1.89
C GLY A 213 0.97 10.34 -1.81
N ASP A 214 -0.14 9.81 -1.27
CA ASP A 214 -1.43 10.51 -1.26
C ASP A 214 -2.29 10.16 -0.03
N LYS A 215 -3.49 10.71 0.04
CA LYS A 215 -4.50 10.42 1.04
C LYS A 215 -5.25 9.11 0.73
N PRO A 216 -5.78 8.42 1.76
CA PRO A 216 -6.59 7.21 1.57
C PRO A 216 -7.88 7.45 0.79
N TYR A 217 -8.33 6.44 0.06
CA TYR A 217 -9.65 6.40 -0.58
C TYR A 217 -10.52 5.35 0.10
N ALA A 218 -11.71 5.74 0.56
CA ALA A 218 -12.66 4.82 1.18
C ALA A 218 -13.37 3.98 0.11
N ILE A 219 -13.42 2.66 0.35
CA ILE A 219 -14.05 1.65 -0.48
C ILE A 219 -15.21 1.03 0.30
N LYS A 220 -16.38 0.99 -0.34
CA LYS A 220 -17.54 0.24 0.15
C LYS A 220 -17.57 -1.12 -0.52
N VAL A 221 -17.79 -2.15 0.28
CA VAL A 221 -18.12 -3.50 -0.17
C VAL A 221 -19.64 -3.67 -0.04
N PHE A 222 -20.29 -4.07 -1.12
CA PHE A 222 -21.72 -4.35 -1.12
C PHE A 222 -22.01 -5.81 -0.81
N GLU A 223 -23.26 -6.10 -0.45
CA GLU A 223 -23.68 -7.45 -0.06
C GLU A 223 -23.54 -8.47 -1.19
N ASP A 224 -23.69 -8.03 -2.44
CA ASP A 224 -23.46 -8.85 -3.64
C ASP A 224 -21.97 -9.03 -3.99
N GLY A 225 -21.07 -8.41 -3.23
CA GLY A 225 -19.64 -8.39 -3.48
C GLY A 225 -19.16 -7.27 -4.42
N ASP A 226 -20.02 -6.34 -4.86
CA ASP A 226 -19.51 -5.19 -5.64
C ASP A 226 -18.67 -4.24 -4.76
N LEU A 227 -17.77 -3.48 -5.40
CA LEU A 227 -16.92 -2.50 -4.75
C LEU A 227 -17.17 -1.10 -5.31
N GLN A 228 -17.27 -0.10 -4.43
CA GLN A 228 -17.40 1.30 -4.84
C GLN A 228 -16.44 2.20 -4.06
N THR A 229 -15.71 3.04 -4.79
CA THR A 229 -14.99 4.16 -4.18
C THR A 229 -15.97 5.24 -3.73
N LEU A 230 -16.03 5.51 -2.42
CA LEU A 230 -16.90 6.53 -1.82
C LEU A 230 -16.29 7.93 -1.92
N GLY A 231 -14.97 8.04 -1.77
CA GLY A 231 -14.26 9.31 -1.79
C GLY A 231 -12.93 9.25 -1.06
N MET A 232 -12.31 10.41 -0.88
CA MET A 232 -11.04 10.56 -0.17
C MET A 232 -11.28 10.81 1.32
N VAL A 233 -10.40 10.27 2.18
CA VAL A 233 -10.43 10.51 3.63
C VAL A 233 -9.38 11.56 4.00
N ASP A 234 -9.81 12.69 4.58
CA ASP A 234 -8.93 13.74 5.06
C ASP A 234 -8.99 13.99 6.58
N TYR A 235 -9.74 13.13 7.31
CA TYR A 235 -9.93 13.17 8.75
C TYR A 235 -10.34 14.57 9.25
N ASP A 236 -11.41 15.11 8.68
CA ASP A 236 -11.87 16.49 8.95
C ASP A 236 -10.77 17.54 8.73
N LYS A 237 -10.03 17.37 7.63
CA LYS A 237 -8.87 18.19 7.23
C LYS A 237 -7.66 18.09 8.17
N ARG A 238 -7.65 17.17 9.12
CA ARG A 238 -6.51 16.97 10.02
C ARG A 238 -5.35 16.25 9.32
N LEU A 239 -5.62 15.51 8.24
CA LEU A 239 -4.61 14.92 7.37
C LEU A 239 -4.18 15.91 6.27
N ALA A 240 -2.97 16.44 6.43
CA ALA A 240 -2.35 17.42 5.51
C ALA A 240 -1.04 16.93 4.85
N HIS A 241 -0.56 15.74 5.22
CA HIS A 241 0.62 15.08 4.68
C HIS A 241 0.21 13.75 4.00
N PRO A 242 1.11 13.10 3.24
CA PRO A 242 0.87 11.75 2.73
C PRO A 242 0.54 10.75 3.84
N PHE A 243 -0.08 9.63 3.47
CA PHE A 243 -0.48 8.58 4.40
C PHE A 243 0.21 7.27 3.98
N THR A 244 0.88 6.59 4.91
CA THR A 244 1.60 5.34 4.61
C THR A 244 0.65 4.27 4.04
N ALA A 245 1.18 3.42 3.17
CA ALA A 245 0.46 2.23 2.73
C ALA A 245 0.43 1.12 3.81
N HIS A 246 1.18 1.26 4.89
CA HIS A 246 1.27 0.25 5.95
C HIS A 246 0.92 0.79 7.35
N PRO A 247 -0.26 1.39 7.54
CA PRO A 247 -0.72 1.68 8.90
C PRO A 247 -0.90 0.37 9.68
N LYS A 248 -0.74 0.42 11.00
CA LYS A 248 -0.94 -0.74 11.88
C LYS A 248 -2.12 -0.47 12.81
N VAL A 249 -3.09 -1.38 12.83
CA VAL A 249 -4.20 -1.35 13.79
C VAL A 249 -3.80 -2.23 14.98
N ASP A 250 -3.88 -1.69 16.20
CA ASP A 250 -3.66 -2.48 17.42
C ASP A 250 -4.95 -3.24 17.75
N PRO A 251 -4.97 -4.59 17.67
CA PRO A 251 -6.18 -5.37 17.94
C PRO A 251 -6.67 -5.28 19.38
N PHE A 252 -5.88 -4.72 20.31
CA PHE A 252 -6.27 -4.56 21.71
C PHE A 252 -6.92 -3.21 22.01
N THR A 253 -6.55 -2.14 21.28
CA THR A 253 -7.11 -0.80 21.50
C THR A 253 -8.03 -0.33 20.39
N GLY A 254 -8.04 -1.02 19.24
CA GLY A 254 -8.79 -0.60 18.05
C GLY A 254 -8.18 0.62 17.34
N GLU A 255 -7.12 1.21 17.88
CA GLU A 255 -6.48 2.40 17.32
C GLU A 255 -5.60 2.06 16.13
N MET A 256 -5.55 2.96 15.15
CA MET A 256 -4.66 2.89 14.00
C MET A 256 -3.48 3.85 14.13
N PHE A 257 -2.28 3.30 14.06
CA PHE A 257 -1.03 4.02 14.01
C PHE A 257 -0.57 4.17 12.57
N THR A 258 -0.15 5.38 12.19
CA THR A 258 0.19 5.71 10.80
C THR A 258 1.25 6.81 10.75
N PHE A 259 1.89 6.97 9.61
CA PHE A 259 2.80 8.07 9.34
C PHE A 259 2.68 8.51 7.88
N GLY A 260 3.35 9.60 7.54
CA GLY A 260 3.61 10.00 6.16
C GLY A 260 5.03 10.50 6.01
N TYR A 261 5.69 10.16 4.92
CA TYR A 261 6.97 10.76 4.56
C TYR A 261 6.85 11.72 3.37
N SER A 262 7.80 12.64 3.24
CA SER A 262 7.76 13.76 2.32
C SER A 262 9.15 14.07 1.75
N GLN A 263 9.17 14.70 0.59
CA GLN A 263 10.38 15.21 -0.05
C GLN A 263 10.83 16.56 0.53
N THR A 264 10.01 17.18 1.39
CA THR A 264 10.30 18.46 2.06
C THR A 264 10.02 18.37 3.56
N PRO A 265 10.80 19.07 4.42
CA PRO A 265 10.55 19.07 5.87
C PRO A 265 9.13 19.53 6.26
N PRO A 266 8.52 18.94 7.30
CA PRO A 266 8.99 17.75 8.03
C PRO A 266 8.99 16.50 7.12
N TYR A 267 10.10 15.76 7.10
CA TYR A 267 10.27 14.63 6.20
C TYR A 267 9.45 13.42 6.61
N VAL A 268 9.18 13.25 7.91
CA VAL A 268 8.33 12.19 8.45
C VAL A 268 7.38 12.80 9.46
N THR A 269 6.09 12.44 9.39
CA THR A 269 5.07 12.87 10.34
C THR A 269 4.26 11.67 10.81
N TYR A 270 4.30 11.38 12.11
CA TYR A 270 3.57 10.31 12.76
C TYR A 270 2.20 10.77 13.27
N ARG A 271 1.23 9.85 13.30
CA ARG A 271 -0.15 10.05 13.72
C ARG A 271 -0.70 8.82 14.42
N VAL A 272 -1.59 9.07 15.37
CA VAL A 272 -2.48 8.07 15.96
C VAL A 272 -3.91 8.42 15.56
N ILE A 273 -4.70 7.43 15.22
CA ILE A 273 -6.13 7.55 14.94
C ILE A 273 -6.83 6.63 15.93
N SER A 274 -7.76 7.17 16.70
CA SER A 274 -8.53 6.40 17.68
C SER A 274 -9.49 5.41 17.03
N GLU A 275 -9.97 4.43 17.79
CA GLU A 275 -10.95 3.43 17.32
C GLU A 275 -12.23 4.03 16.69
N ASP A 276 -12.59 5.25 17.10
CA ASP A 276 -13.73 6.02 16.59
C ASP A 276 -13.38 6.91 15.37
N GLY A 277 -12.20 6.74 14.80
CA GLY A 277 -11.78 7.43 13.57
C GLY A 277 -11.23 8.85 13.77
N TYR A 278 -11.03 9.31 15.00
CA TYR A 278 -10.46 10.64 15.25
C TYR A 278 -8.93 10.65 15.12
N MET A 279 -8.40 11.46 14.18
CA MET A 279 -6.96 11.60 13.97
C MET A 279 -6.34 12.58 14.99
N HIS A 280 -5.46 12.11 15.87
CA HIS A 280 -4.75 12.96 16.83
C HIS A 280 -3.72 13.90 16.18
N ASP A 281 -3.16 14.81 16.98
CA ASP A 281 -2.18 15.80 16.51
C ASP A 281 -0.92 15.14 15.93
N PRO A 282 -0.28 15.77 14.92
CA PRO A 282 0.92 15.24 14.29
C PRO A 282 2.11 15.26 15.22
N VAL A 283 2.96 14.24 15.11
CA VAL A 283 4.29 14.19 15.72
C VAL A 283 5.34 14.17 14.61
N PRO A 284 5.96 15.31 14.26
CA PRO A 284 7.08 15.32 13.31
C PRO A 284 8.26 14.50 13.85
N ILE A 285 8.86 13.67 12.99
CA ILE A 285 10.06 12.90 13.31
C ILE A 285 11.21 13.46 12.48
N THR A 286 12.25 13.94 13.16
CA THR A 286 13.40 14.59 12.54
C THR A 286 14.37 13.54 12.02
N ILE A 287 14.56 13.57 10.70
CA ILE A 287 15.61 12.86 9.98
C ILE A 287 16.40 13.86 9.12
N SER A 288 17.61 13.50 8.69
CA SER A 288 18.51 14.45 8.03
C SER A 288 18.12 14.77 6.59
N ASP A 289 17.54 13.80 5.90
CA ASP A 289 17.34 13.83 4.45
C ASP A 289 16.00 13.17 4.07
N PRO A 290 15.44 13.51 2.90
CA PRO A 290 14.27 12.81 2.39
C PRO A 290 14.65 11.40 1.93
N ILE A 291 14.12 10.40 2.64
CA ILE A 291 14.28 8.98 2.30
C ILE A 291 12.93 8.38 1.90
N MET A 292 12.98 7.21 1.27
CA MET A 292 11.82 6.33 1.19
C MET A 292 11.69 5.55 2.51
N MET A 293 10.55 5.70 3.17
CA MET A 293 10.18 4.92 4.37
C MET A 293 8.84 4.23 4.06
N HIS A 294 8.92 3.00 3.54
CA HIS A 294 7.75 2.29 3.04
C HIS A 294 6.84 1.78 4.16
N ASP A 295 7.44 1.16 5.17
CA ASP A 295 6.74 0.52 6.29
C ASP A 295 7.33 0.98 7.64
N PHE A 296 6.61 0.66 8.71
CA PHE A 296 7.01 0.85 10.10
C PHE A 296 6.42 -0.27 10.97
N ALA A 297 6.74 -0.32 12.25
CA ALA A 297 6.14 -1.31 13.16
C ALA A 297 5.66 -0.66 14.45
N ILE A 298 4.75 -1.35 15.14
CA ILE A 298 4.29 -0.98 16.48
C ILE A 298 4.52 -2.15 17.44
N THR A 299 4.63 -1.83 18.71
CA THR A 299 4.53 -2.77 19.84
C THR A 299 3.40 -2.33 20.76
N GLU A 300 3.24 -2.98 21.91
CA GLU A 300 2.33 -2.54 22.97
C GLU A 300 2.57 -1.08 23.39
N ASN A 301 3.82 -0.62 23.44
CA ASN A 301 4.16 0.71 23.97
C ASN A 301 4.91 1.61 22.98
N TYR A 302 5.44 1.08 21.88
CA TYR A 302 6.34 1.81 20.99
C TYR A 302 5.90 1.79 19.52
N ALA A 303 6.31 2.81 18.78
CA ALA A 303 6.37 2.83 17.32
C ALA A 303 7.84 2.81 16.89
N ILE A 304 8.15 2.09 15.80
CA ILE A 304 9.49 1.86 15.30
C ILE A 304 9.60 2.42 13.88
N PHE A 305 10.37 3.50 13.72
CA PHE A 305 10.63 4.16 12.44
C PHE A 305 11.95 3.70 11.83
N MET A 306 12.01 3.60 10.51
CA MET A 306 13.15 3.03 9.78
C MET A 306 13.81 4.09 8.92
N ASP A 307 14.86 4.71 9.45
CA ASP A 307 15.68 5.65 8.70
C ASP A 307 16.76 4.88 7.95
N LEU A 308 16.37 4.40 6.76
CA LEU A 308 17.16 3.53 5.90
C LEU A 308 17.76 4.34 4.74
N PRO A 309 18.95 3.98 4.23
CA PRO A 309 19.72 4.81 3.33
C PRO A 309 19.28 4.75 1.86
N LEU A 310 17.97 4.81 1.60
CA LEU A 310 17.38 4.96 0.25
C LEU A 310 16.87 6.39 0.07
N TYR A 311 17.70 7.24 -0.54
CA TYR A 311 17.52 8.68 -0.56
C TYR A 311 16.82 9.18 -1.82
N PHE A 312 16.01 10.23 -1.69
CA PHE A 312 15.51 11.00 -2.82
C PHE A 312 16.56 12.02 -3.30
N ARG A 313 17.21 11.75 -4.44
CA ARG A 313 18.39 12.51 -4.93
C ARG A 313 18.20 13.04 -6.36
N PRO A 314 17.37 14.07 -6.58
CA PRO A 314 17.10 14.63 -7.91
C PRO A 314 18.35 15.18 -8.62
N LYS A 315 19.37 15.62 -7.88
CA LYS A 315 20.65 16.08 -8.45
C LYS A 315 21.47 14.94 -9.05
N GLU A 316 21.45 13.77 -8.42
CA GLU A 316 22.18 12.58 -8.87
C GLU A 316 21.48 11.93 -10.06
N MET A 317 20.14 11.92 -10.09
CA MET A 317 19.32 11.46 -11.22
C MET A 317 19.85 11.98 -12.57
N VAL A 318 20.14 13.28 -12.67
CA VAL A 318 20.63 13.90 -13.91
C VAL A 318 22.13 13.64 -14.14
N LYS A 319 22.95 13.77 -13.09
CA LYS A 319 24.42 13.66 -13.21
C LYS A 319 24.89 12.24 -13.48
N GLU A 320 24.21 11.25 -12.89
CA GLU A 320 24.60 9.84 -12.93
C GLU A 320 23.70 9.00 -13.83
N ASN A 321 22.67 9.62 -14.43
CA ASN A 321 21.69 8.93 -15.29
C ASN A 321 21.00 7.74 -14.60
N LYS A 322 20.67 7.92 -13.32
CA LYS A 322 19.99 6.94 -12.45
C LYS A 322 18.54 7.33 -12.22
N LEU A 323 17.76 6.41 -11.63
CA LEU A 323 16.45 6.75 -11.06
C LEU A 323 16.59 7.79 -9.93
N ILE A 324 15.47 8.43 -9.59
CA ILE A 324 15.45 9.52 -8.59
C ILE A 324 15.73 9.06 -7.14
N PHE A 325 15.58 7.77 -6.88
CA PHE A 325 15.92 7.15 -5.59
C PHE A 325 17.25 6.40 -5.71
N SER A 326 18.19 6.72 -4.81
CA SER A 326 19.53 6.13 -4.79
C SER A 326 19.82 5.53 -3.41
N PHE A 327 20.25 4.27 -3.39
CA PHE A 327 20.72 3.61 -2.18
C PHE A 327 22.17 4.00 -1.86
N ASP A 328 22.45 4.32 -0.60
CA ASP A 328 23.79 4.65 -0.12
C ASP A 328 24.35 3.52 0.76
N SER A 329 25.14 2.64 0.15
CA SER A 329 25.75 1.49 0.84
C SER A 329 26.79 1.87 1.90
N THR A 330 27.20 3.15 1.96
CA THR A 330 28.19 3.63 2.95
C THR A 330 27.56 4.04 4.29
N LYS A 331 26.22 4.17 4.33
CA LYS A 331 25.46 4.61 5.50
C LYS A 331 24.92 3.42 6.28
N LYS A 332 24.91 3.53 7.61
CA LYS A 332 24.23 2.55 8.47
C LYS A 332 22.71 2.72 8.39
N ALA A 333 21.98 1.66 8.70
CA ALA A 333 20.54 1.75 8.94
C ALA A 333 20.29 2.24 10.37
N ARG A 334 19.29 3.12 10.54
CA ARG A 334 18.89 3.63 11.85
C ARG A 334 17.43 3.30 12.16
N PHE A 335 17.16 2.93 13.40
CA PHE A 335 15.84 2.55 13.88
C PHE A 335 15.44 3.43 15.06
N GLY A 336 14.36 4.20 14.90
CA GLY A 336 13.86 5.13 15.89
C GLY A 336 12.73 4.50 16.68
N VAL A 337 12.96 4.18 17.94
CA VAL A 337 11.94 3.63 18.83
C VAL A 337 11.35 4.76 19.66
N LEU A 338 10.07 5.07 19.44
CA LEU A 338 9.34 6.16 20.07
C LEU A 338 8.18 5.61 20.90
N PRO A 339 7.93 6.05 22.15
CA PRO A 339 6.69 5.72 22.84
C PRO A 339 5.48 6.11 21.98
N ARG A 340 4.57 5.18 21.70
CA ARG A 340 3.57 5.32 20.63
C ARG A 340 2.55 6.46 20.85
N TYR A 341 2.44 6.98 22.07
CA TYR A 341 1.60 8.15 22.40
C TYR A 341 2.38 9.42 22.71
N ALA A 342 3.70 9.45 22.44
CA ALA A 342 4.52 10.63 22.62
C ALA A 342 3.92 11.82 21.85
N LYS A 343 4.00 13.02 22.43
CA LYS A 343 3.47 14.25 21.82
C LYS A 343 4.50 14.99 20.97
N ASP A 344 5.76 14.60 21.10
CA ASP A 344 6.90 15.10 20.35
C ASP A 344 7.96 13.99 20.24
N GLU A 345 8.99 14.24 19.44
CA GLU A 345 10.07 13.29 19.20
C GLU A 345 11.11 13.22 20.32
N GLN A 346 11.03 14.00 21.41
CA GLN A 346 12.10 14.07 22.42
C GLN A 346 12.39 12.73 23.10
N HIS A 347 11.40 11.83 23.07
CA HIS A 347 11.50 10.49 23.65
C HIS A 347 11.92 9.42 22.63
N ILE A 348 12.23 9.78 21.39
CA ILE A 348 12.73 8.82 20.41
C ILE A 348 14.13 8.36 20.78
N ARG A 349 14.35 7.05 20.75
CA ARG A 349 15.68 6.45 20.89
C ARG A 349 16.11 5.84 19.56
N TRP A 350 17.19 6.36 19.00
CA TRP A 350 17.77 5.86 17.76
C TRP A 350 18.81 4.77 18.01
N PHE A 351 18.70 3.70 17.25
CA PHE A 351 19.63 2.56 17.24
C PHE A 351 20.27 2.42 15.86
N GLU A 352 21.54 2.01 15.81
CA GLU A 352 22.24 1.77 14.56
C GLU A 352 22.48 0.28 14.34
N LEU A 353 22.21 -0.19 13.12
CA LEU A 353 22.56 -1.52 12.64
C LEU A 353 23.36 -1.41 11.33
N PRO A 354 24.04 -2.49 10.90
CA PRO A 354 24.68 -2.52 9.59
C PRO A 354 23.74 -2.08 8.45
N ASN A 355 24.34 -1.61 7.35
CA ASN A 355 23.61 -1.16 6.16
C ASN A 355 22.59 -2.21 5.70
N CYS A 356 21.37 -1.75 5.45
CA CYS A 356 20.28 -2.56 4.89
C CYS A 356 19.14 -1.69 4.38
N PHE A 357 18.23 -2.31 3.64
CA PHE A 357 16.93 -1.75 3.33
C PHE A 357 15.82 -2.75 3.69
N ILE A 358 14.64 -2.25 4.01
CA ILE A 358 13.47 -3.04 4.40
C ILE A 358 12.28 -2.43 3.67
N PHE A 359 11.58 -3.25 2.88
CA PHE A 359 10.24 -2.90 2.44
C PHE A 359 9.22 -3.26 3.51
N HIS A 360 9.22 -4.51 3.99
CA HIS A 360 8.13 -5.01 4.83
C HIS A 360 8.60 -5.60 6.16
N ASN A 361 7.78 -5.38 7.18
CA ASN A 361 7.93 -5.95 8.51
C ASN A 361 6.84 -6.98 8.78
N ALA A 362 7.22 -8.08 9.43
CA ALA A 362 6.27 -9.10 9.85
C ALA A 362 5.49 -8.63 11.08
N ASN A 363 6.21 -8.30 12.16
CA ASN A 363 5.64 -7.83 13.43
C ASN A 363 6.76 -7.29 14.33
N ALA A 364 6.38 -6.62 15.43
CA ALA A 364 7.28 -6.24 16.50
C ALA A 364 6.62 -6.43 17.87
N TRP A 365 7.43 -6.62 18.93
CA TRP A 365 6.94 -6.74 20.31
C TRP A 365 8.02 -6.38 21.33
N GLU A 366 7.66 -6.43 22.61
CA GLU A 366 8.56 -6.15 23.73
C GLU A 366 8.90 -7.43 24.51
N GLU A 367 10.17 -7.60 24.88
CA GLU A 367 10.68 -8.67 25.73
C GLU A 367 11.60 -8.10 26.82
N GLY A 368 11.04 -7.87 28.01
CA GLY A 368 11.78 -7.25 29.10
C GLY A 368 12.21 -5.82 28.73
N ASP A 369 13.52 -5.60 28.57
CA ASP A 369 14.09 -4.30 28.22
C ASP A 369 14.37 -4.16 26.70
N GLU A 370 13.98 -5.15 25.90
CA GLU A 370 14.22 -5.17 24.47
C GLU A 370 12.94 -4.98 23.66
N VAL A 371 13.05 -4.24 22.57
CA VAL A 371 12.09 -4.25 21.48
C VAL A 371 12.61 -5.17 20.39
N VAL A 372 11.78 -6.13 19.99
CA VAL A 372 12.07 -7.11 18.94
C VAL A 372 11.30 -6.76 17.68
N LEU A 373 11.97 -6.78 16.53
CA LEU A 373 11.39 -6.53 15.21
C LEU A 373 11.71 -7.72 14.30
N ILE A 374 10.69 -8.27 13.65
CA ILE A 374 10.84 -9.30 12.62
C ILE A 374 10.58 -8.66 11.26
N THR A 375 11.53 -8.80 10.34
CA THR A 375 11.56 -8.00 9.10
C THR A 375 12.19 -8.73 7.92
N CYS A 376 11.79 -8.38 6.71
CA CYS A 376 12.43 -8.82 5.48
C CYS A 376 13.47 -7.79 5.05
N ARG A 377 14.74 -8.19 5.17
CA ARG A 377 15.91 -7.35 4.93
C ARG A 377 16.47 -7.60 3.54
N ILE A 378 16.71 -6.52 2.81
CA ILE A 378 17.43 -6.47 1.54
C ILE A 378 18.84 -5.92 1.77
N GLU A 379 19.82 -6.59 1.16
CA GLU A 379 21.19 -6.09 1.06
C GLU A 379 21.40 -5.36 -0.28
N ASN A 380 21.83 -4.09 -0.22
CA ASN A 380 22.16 -3.25 -1.38
C ASN A 380 21.08 -3.21 -2.49
N PRO A 381 19.85 -2.73 -2.21
CA PRO A 381 18.82 -2.64 -3.25
C PRO A 381 19.26 -1.73 -4.41
N ASP A 382 19.04 -2.18 -5.64
CA ASP A 382 19.23 -1.37 -6.85
C ASP A 382 17.90 -1.21 -7.59
N LEU A 383 17.27 -0.04 -7.41
CA LEU A 383 16.00 0.27 -8.08
C LEU A 383 16.15 0.46 -9.59
N ASP A 384 17.34 0.77 -10.10
CA ASP A 384 17.55 0.88 -11.56
C ASP A 384 17.42 -0.49 -12.25
N MET A 385 17.69 -1.59 -11.54
CA MET A 385 17.52 -2.97 -12.03
C MET A 385 16.07 -3.45 -12.10
N VAL A 386 15.16 -2.77 -11.41
CA VAL A 386 13.70 -2.97 -11.48
C VAL A 386 13.01 -1.81 -12.20
N ASN A 387 13.73 -1.06 -13.03
CA ASN A 387 13.08 -0.10 -13.91
C ASN A 387 12.34 -0.86 -15.02
N GLY A 388 11.10 -0.48 -15.35
CA GLY A 388 10.21 -1.24 -16.23
C GLY A 388 10.61 -1.37 -17.70
N ALA A 389 11.83 -0.97 -18.06
CA ALA A 389 12.48 -1.27 -19.34
C ALA A 389 13.42 -2.49 -19.30
N VAL A 390 13.70 -3.05 -18.12
CA VAL A 390 14.68 -4.14 -17.93
C VAL A 390 13.98 -5.35 -17.31
N GLU A 391 14.26 -6.54 -17.83
CA GLU A 391 13.85 -7.80 -17.20
C GLU A 391 14.72 -8.06 -15.96
N GLU A 392 14.08 -8.34 -14.84
CA GLU A 392 14.71 -8.54 -13.55
C GLU A 392 15.73 -9.69 -13.56
N LYS A 393 16.86 -9.50 -12.88
CA LYS A 393 17.81 -10.59 -12.62
C LYS A 393 17.66 -11.08 -11.18
N LEU A 394 17.47 -12.38 -11.01
CA LEU A 394 17.34 -13.05 -9.71
C LEU A 394 18.50 -12.77 -8.74
N ASP A 395 19.73 -12.64 -9.24
CA ASP A 395 20.93 -12.46 -8.42
C ASP A 395 21.00 -11.09 -7.70
N SER A 396 20.11 -10.14 -8.02
CA SER A 396 20.12 -8.78 -7.45
C SER A 396 19.18 -8.57 -6.27
N PHE A 397 18.41 -9.58 -5.84
CA PHE A 397 17.42 -9.44 -4.75
C PHE A 397 17.55 -10.55 -3.69
N THR A 398 18.52 -10.39 -2.79
CA THR A 398 18.63 -11.24 -1.59
C THR A 398 17.79 -10.66 -0.46
N ASN A 399 16.51 -11.05 -0.44
CA ASN A 399 15.58 -10.67 0.62
C ASN A 399 15.45 -11.80 1.65
N GLU A 400 15.68 -11.49 2.92
CA GLU A 400 15.90 -12.47 3.99
C GLU A 400 15.14 -12.09 5.26
N LEU A 401 14.58 -13.08 5.97
CA LEU A 401 13.93 -12.82 7.26
C LEU A 401 14.99 -12.61 8.36
N TYR A 402 14.86 -11.52 9.11
CA TYR A 402 15.74 -11.17 10.23
C TYR A 402 14.93 -10.89 11.50
N GLU A 403 15.55 -11.21 12.63
CA GLU A 403 15.19 -10.70 13.95
C GLU A 403 16.15 -9.57 14.31
N MET A 404 15.62 -8.41 14.66
CA MET A 404 16.38 -7.27 15.17
C MET A 404 15.95 -6.99 16.61
N ARG A 405 16.91 -6.74 17.49
CA ARG A 405 16.67 -6.46 18.92
C ARG A 405 17.28 -5.13 19.31
N PHE A 406 16.50 -4.31 20.00
CA PHE A 406 16.86 -2.97 20.46
C PHE A 406 16.69 -2.88 21.97
N ASN A 407 17.79 -2.79 22.71
CA ASN A 407 17.74 -2.70 24.17
C ASN A 407 17.49 -1.25 24.62
N ILE A 408 16.29 -0.99 25.13
CA ILE A 408 15.78 0.33 25.51
C ILE A 408 16.45 0.87 26.78
N LYS A 409 17.22 0.07 27.54
CA LYS A 409 18.04 0.57 28.64
C LYS A 409 19.47 0.85 28.20
N THR A 410 20.16 -0.15 27.65
CA THR A 410 21.60 -0.08 27.34
C THR A 410 21.89 0.67 26.05
N GLY A 411 20.97 0.70 25.10
CA GLY A 411 21.19 1.31 23.77
C GLY A 411 21.88 0.39 22.77
N GLN A 412 22.09 -0.86 23.14
CA GLN A 412 22.65 -1.86 22.24
C GLN A 412 21.58 -2.31 21.23
N ALA A 413 22.01 -2.57 20.01
CA ALA A 413 21.19 -3.18 18.98
C ALA A 413 21.92 -4.39 18.40
N SER A 414 21.15 -5.41 18.03
CA SER A 414 21.67 -6.60 17.36
C SER A 414 20.69 -7.08 16.29
N GLN A 415 21.19 -7.90 15.37
CA GLN A 415 20.38 -8.54 14.35
C GLN A 415 20.84 -9.98 14.13
N LYS A 416 19.88 -10.87 13.87
CA LYS A 416 20.09 -12.30 13.60
C LYS A 416 19.29 -12.69 12.36
N LYS A 417 19.94 -13.32 11.41
CA LYS A 417 19.28 -13.94 10.24
C LYS A 417 18.45 -15.14 10.69
N LEU A 418 17.20 -15.21 10.22
CA LEU A 418 16.28 -16.30 10.51
C LEU A 418 16.12 -17.26 9.34
N SER A 419 16.15 -16.81 8.09
CA SER A 419 15.90 -17.69 6.93
C SER A 419 17.00 -17.59 5.87
N ALA A 420 17.05 -18.58 4.97
CA ALA A 420 17.73 -18.47 3.69
C ALA A 420 17.08 -17.35 2.81
N PRO A 421 17.78 -16.87 1.75
CA PRO A 421 17.28 -15.79 0.89
C PRO A 421 16.03 -16.16 0.07
N ALA A 422 15.45 -15.11 -0.55
CA ALA A 422 14.30 -15.12 -1.44
C ALA A 422 12.92 -15.16 -0.75
N VAL A 423 12.76 -14.43 0.36
CA VAL A 423 11.47 -14.27 1.05
C VAL A 423 11.07 -12.81 1.29
N ASP A 424 9.79 -12.49 1.08
CA ASP A 424 9.20 -11.17 1.36
C ASP A 424 7.68 -11.29 1.63
N PHE A 425 6.97 -10.17 1.71
CA PHE A 425 5.55 -10.07 2.06
C PHE A 425 5.23 -10.90 3.31
N PRO A 426 5.93 -10.64 4.43
CA PRO A 426 5.73 -11.39 5.64
C PRO A 426 4.35 -11.08 6.23
N ARG A 427 3.64 -12.14 6.61
CA ARG A 427 2.29 -12.09 7.18
C ARG A 427 2.26 -12.90 8.47
N VAL A 428 1.51 -12.42 9.44
CA VAL A 428 1.31 -13.04 10.75
C VAL A 428 -0.18 -13.13 11.05
N ASN A 429 -0.55 -13.85 12.11
CA ASN A 429 -1.89 -13.70 12.68
C ASN A 429 -2.04 -12.28 13.24
N GLU A 430 -2.82 -11.44 12.57
CA GLU A 430 -2.95 -10.01 12.92
C GLU A 430 -3.55 -9.76 14.31
N SER A 431 -4.17 -10.77 14.93
CA SER A 431 -4.59 -10.76 16.34
C SER A 431 -3.40 -10.55 17.31
N TYR A 432 -2.17 -10.76 16.84
CA TYR A 432 -0.92 -10.56 17.59
C TYR A 432 -0.14 -9.32 17.14
N THR A 433 -0.72 -8.42 16.33
CA THR A 433 -0.04 -7.20 15.90
C THR A 433 0.45 -6.40 17.12
N GLY A 434 1.75 -6.10 17.16
CA GLY A 434 2.38 -5.42 18.28
C GLY A 434 2.60 -6.29 19.54
N ARG A 435 2.29 -7.58 19.48
CA ARG A 435 2.50 -8.58 20.55
C ARG A 435 3.38 -9.71 20.05
N LYS A 436 3.94 -10.47 21.00
CA LYS A 436 4.81 -11.60 20.69
C LYS A 436 4.02 -12.65 19.90
N GLN A 437 4.58 -13.05 18.76
CA GLN A 437 4.06 -14.11 17.89
C GLN A 437 5.16 -15.15 17.63
N ARG A 438 4.76 -16.37 17.28
CA ARG A 438 5.63 -17.50 16.94
C ARG A 438 5.72 -17.76 15.45
N TYR A 439 4.65 -17.64 14.68
CA TYR A 439 4.62 -18.02 13.27
C TYR A 439 4.61 -16.84 12.30
N VAL A 440 5.49 -16.93 11.29
CA VAL A 440 5.52 -16.00 10.16
C VAL A 440 5.30 -16.77 8.87
N TYR A 441 4.42 -16.25 8.03
CA TYR A 441 4.21 -16.73 6.67
C TYR A 441 4.87 -15.77 5.69
N GLY A 442 5.79 -16.25 4.87
CA GLY A 442 6.46 -15.44 3.85
C GLY A 442 6.14 -15.93 2.45
N THR A 443 6.19 -15.04 1.47
CA THR A 443 6.18 -15.40 0.05
C THR A 443 7.59 -15.78 -0.39
N ILE A 444 7.72 -16.84 -1.19
CA ILE A 444 8.98 -17.25 -1.82
C ILE A 444 9.05 -16.54 -3.16
N LEU A 445 10.10 -15.76 -3.40
CA LEU A 445 10.25 -14.93 -4.59
C LEU A 445 11.11 -15.63 -5.66
N GLY A 446 10.55 -15.78 -6.86
CA GLY A 446 11.29 -16.06 -8.09
C GLY A 446 11.66 -14.79 -8.87
N SER A 447 11.07 -13.65 -8.53
CA SER A 447 11.45 -12.27 -8.91
C SER A 447 10.64 -11.31 -8.02
N ILE A 448 10.76 -9.97 -8.15
CA ILE A 448 10.07 -9.03 -7.25
C ILE A 448 8.53 -9.19 -7.25
N ALA A 449 7.96 -9.71 -8.34
CA ALA A 449 6.52 -9.91 -8.50
C ALA A 449 6.12 -11.39 -8.62
N ARG A 450 7.07 -12.28 -8.95
CA ARG A 450 6.80 -13.69 -9.22
C ARG A 450 6.93 -14.51 -7.94
N VAL A 451 5.85 -14.62 -7.18
CA VAL A 451 5.78 -15.49 -6.00
C VAL A 451 5.70 -16.95 -6.45
N THR A 452 6.65 -17.80 -6.09
CA THR A 452 6.69 -19.23 -6.48
C THR A 452 6.11 -20.17 -5.42
N GLY A 453 5.91 -19.69 -4.20
CA GLY A 453 5.33 -20.48 -3.12
C GLY A 453 5.18 -19.67 -1.84
N ILE A 454 4.66 -20.32 -0.80
CA ILE A 454 4.51 -19.74 0.53
C ILE A 454 5.29 -20.59 1.54
N VAL A 455 6.04 -19.95 2.42
CA VAL A 455 6.84 -20.60 3.47
C VAL A 455 6.30 -20.24 4.85
N LYS A 456 6.28 -21.21 5.75
CA LYS A 456 5.95 -21.02 7.16
C LYS A 456 7.21 -21.12 8.02
N PHE A 457 7.43 -20.10 8.84
CA PHE A 457 8.49 -20.05 9.83
C PHE A 457 7.94 -20.23 11.24
N ASP A 458 8.69 -20.94 12.09
CA ASP A 458 8.51 -21.00 13.54
C ASP A 458 9.68 -20.29 14.22
N LEU A 459 9.43 -19.12 14.78
CA LEU A 459 10.44 -18.26 15.41
C LEU A 459 11.01 -18.85 16.70
N HIS A 460 10.35 -19.83 17.31
CA HIS A 460 10.88 -20.52 18.48
C HIS A 460 11.85 -21.65 18.11
N ALA A 461 11.80 -22.14 16.87
CA ALA A 461 12.74 -23.12 16.37
C ALA A 461 14.06 -22.46 15.95
N GLN A 462 15.17 -23.18 16.10
CA GLN A 462 16.48 -22.65 15.69
C GLN A 462 16.65 -22.78 14.17
N PRO A 463 17.12 -21.73 13.49
CA PRO A 463 17.43 -21.80 12.07
C PRO A 463 18.61 -22.75 11.84
N GLU A 464 18.59 -23.49 10.73
CA GLU A 464 19.72 -24.31 10.31
C GLU A 464 20.82 -23.41 9.71
N PRO A 465 21.99 -23.27 10.36
CA PRO A 465 22.97 -22.24 9.98
C PRO A 465 23.67 -22.48 8.64
N GLU A 466 23.69 -23.72 8.16
CA GLU A 466 24.51 -24.13 7.01
C GLU A 466 23.72 -24.25 5.70
N ASN A 467 22.39 -24.13 5.74
CA ASN A 467 21.58 -24.29 4.54
C ASN A 467 21.35 -22.94 3.84
N THR A 468 21.85 -22.84 2.61
CA THR A 468 21.66 -21.67 1.75
C THR A 468 20.33 -21.72 0.99
N LYS A 469 19.55 -22.80 1.12
CA LYS A 469 18.25 -22.99 0.48
C LYS A 469 17.14 -23.11 1.51
N LEU A 470 15.94 -22.68 1.13
CA LEU A 470 14.72 -22.95 1.89
C LEU A 470 14.38 -24.44 1.78
N VAL A 471 14.47 -25.15 2.90
CA VAL A 471 14.00 -26.54 3.04
C VAL A 471 13.21 -26.66 4.34
N VAL A 472 12.27 -27.60 4.39
CA VAL A 472 11.55 -27.91 5.63
C VAL A 472 12.54 -28.52 6.64
N GLY A 473 12.67 -27.90 7.80
CA GLY A 473 13.73 -28.15 8.79
C GLY A 473 14.15 -26.87 9.51
N GLY A 474 14.81 -26.99 10.66
CA GLY A 474 15.14 -25.85 11.53
C GLY A 474 13.91 -25.00 11.86
N ASN A 475 13.96 -23.72 11.52
CA ASN A 475 12.84 -22.79 11.72
C ASN A 475 11.84 -22.74 10.57
N VAL A 476 12.03 -23.50 9.49
CA VAL A 476 11.06 -23.63 8.40
C VAL A 476 10.19 -24.88 8.64
N GLN A 477 8.90 -24.68 8.88
CA GLN A 477 7.97 -25.76 9.22
C GLN A 477 7.21 -26.33 8.01
N GLY A 478 7.11 -25.57 6.92
CA GLY A 478 6.37 -26.00 5.74
C GLY A 478 6.55 -25.06 4.57
N ILE A 479 6.42 -25.63 3.36
CA ILE A 479 6.53 -24.93 2.09
C ILE A 479 5.35 -25.38 1.22
N TYR A 480 4.54 -24.43 0.79
CA TYR A 480 3.53 -24.63 -0.24
C TYR A 480 4.11 -24.17 -1.59
N ASP A 481 4.59 -25.12 -2.38
CA ASP A 481 5.14 -24.88 -3.72
C ASP A 481 3.99 -24.84 -4.75
N LEU A 482 3.93 -23.78 -5.56
CA LEU A 482 2.92 -23.64 -6.61
C LEU A 482 3.19 -24.55 -7.82
N GLY A 483 4.44 -24.98 -7.98
CA GLY A 483 4.92 -25.71 -9.13
C GLY A 483 5.26 -24.80 -10.32
N PRO A 484 5.83 -25.39 -11.39
CA PRO A 484 6.40 -24.62 -12.50
C PRO A 484 5.34 -23.84 -13.29
N GLY A 485 5.66 -22.59 -13.61
CA GLY A 485 4.83 -21.70 -14.42
C GLY A 485 3.57 -21.17 -13.71
N ARG A 486 3.51 -21.30 -12.38
CA ARG A 486 2.45 -20.73 -11.55
C ARG A 486 3.03 -19.73 -10.58
N PHE A 487 2.38 -18.59 -10.46
CA PHE A 487 2.85 -17.49 -9.65
C PHE A 487 1.74 -16.91 -8.78
N GLY A 488 2.03 -16.74 -7.50
CA GLY A 488 1.07 -16.30 -6.47
C GLY A 488 1.06 -14.79 -6.25
N SER A 489 0.35 -14.39 -5.19
CA SER A 489 0.39 -13.06 -4.58
C SER A 489 0.82 -13.15 -3.11
N GLU A 490 0.83 -12.01 -2.40
CA GLU A 490 0.80 -12.02 -0.94
C GLU A 490 -0.34 -12.91 -0.42
N ALA A 491 -0.04 -13.67 0.64
CA ALA A 491 -0.97 -14.61 1.27
C ALA A 491 -1.44 -14.12 2.63
N ILE A 492 -2.75 -13.97 2.76
CA ILE A 492 -3.36 -13.43 3.98
C ILE A 492 -3.73 -14.58 4.91
N TYR A 493 -3.28 -14.48 6.15
CA TYR A 493 -3.69 -15.38 7.21
C TYR A 493 -5.07 -14.98 7.72
N VAL A 494 -5.98 -15.95 7.77
CA VAL A 494 -7.31 -15.81 8.38
C VAL A 494 -7.44 -16.85 9.49
N PRO A 495 -7.58 -16.44 10.76
CA PRO A 495 -7.73 -17.37 11.87
C PRO A 495 -9.04 -18.14 11.76
N ARG A 496 -9.05 -19.42 12.17
CA ARG A 496 -10.28 -20.20 12.27
C ARG A 496 -11.25 -19.59 13.29
N VAL A 497 -10.70 -19.14 14.41
CA VAL A 497 -11.41 -18.42 15.47
C VAL A 497 -10.65 -17.11 15.71
N PRO A 498 -11.28 -15.93 15.53
CA PRO A 498 -10.63 -14.65 15.76
C PRO A 498 -10.06 -14.51 17.18
N GLY A 499 -8.97 -13.76 17.32
CA GLY A 499 -8.31 -13.50 18.59
C GLY A 499 -7.14 -14.45 18.87
N THR A 500 -6.80 -14.59 20.17
CA THR A 500 -5.57 -15.25 20.65
C THR A 500 -5.83 -16.46 21.55
N THR A 501 -7.08 -16.94 21.60
CA THR A 501 -7.48 -18.06 22.47
C THR A 501 -7.21 -19.44 21.88
N SER A 502 -7.13 -19.53 20.55
CA SER A 502 -6.79 -20.74 19.82
C SER A 502 -5.29 -20.83 19.58
N GLU A 503 -4.82 -21.95 19.03
CA GLU A 503 -3.43 -22.03 18.57
C GLU A 503 -3.16 -20.97 17.49
N GLU A 504 -2.00 -20.35 17.56
CA GLU A 504 -1.67 -19.14 16.79
C GLU A 504 -1.79 -19.33 15.27
N ASP A 505 -1.46 -20.54 14.79
CA ASP A 505 -1.49 -20.97 13.39
C ASP A 505 -2.73 -21.78 12.99
N ASP A 506 -3.73 -21.90 13.86
CA ASP A 506 -5.02 -22.53 13.52
C ASP A 506 -5.87 -21.60 12.64
N GLY A 507 -5.63 -21.70 11.34
CA GLY A 507 -6.28 -20.89 10.34
C GLY A 507 -5.88 -21.29 8.93
N TYR A 508 -6.15 -20.39 7.99
CA TYR A 508 -5.93 -20.61 6.58
C TYR A 508 -5.17 -19.46 5.95
N LEU A 509 -4.43 -19.76 4.90
CA LEU A 509 -3.82 -18.78 4.01
C LEU A 509 -4.67 -18.68 2.75
N ILE A 510 -5.04 -17.46 2.35
CA ILE A 510 -5.77 -17.17 1.12
C ILE A 510 -4.97 -16.22 0.22
N PHE A 511 -4.86 -16.55 -1.06
CA PHE A 511 -4.10 -15.76 -2.05
C PHE A 511 -4.51 -16.04 -3.49
N PHE A 512 -4.18 -15.10 -4.38
CA PHE A 512 -4.37 -15.26 -5.82
C PHE A 512 -3.21 -16.07 -6.42
N VAL A 513 -3.51 -16.84 -7.47
CA VAL A 513 -2.53 -17.57 -8.29
C VAL A 513 -2.83 -17.32 -9.76
N HIS A 514 -1.80 -17.04 -10.55
CA HIS A 514 -1.86 -17.04 -12.00
C HIS A 514 -1.05 -18.21 -12.55
N ASP A 515 -1.68 -19.04 -13.38
CA ASP A 515 -1.02 -20.13 -14.09
C ASP A 515 -0.68 -19.64 -15.51
N GLU A 516 0.59 -19.33 -15.76
CA GLU A 516 1.07 -18.85 -17.06
C GLU A 516 0.95 -19.92 -18.16
N ASN A 517 0.90 -21.21 -17.78
CA ASN A 517 0.72 -22.31 -18.75
C ASN A 517 -0.70 -22.34 -19.32
N THR A 518 -1.70 -22.08 -18.48
CA THR A 518 -3.13 -22.09 -18.87
C THR A 518 -3.70 -20.69 -19.10
N LYS A 519 -2.97 -19.64 -18.69
CA LYS A 519 -3.38 -18.24 -18.65
C LYS A 519 -4.61 -17.96 -17.77
N LYS A 520 -4.93 -18.87 -16.85
CA LYS A 520 -6.04 -18.76 -15.90
C LYS A 520 -5.55 -18.23 -14.56
N SER A 521 -6.48 -17.66 -13.80
CA SER A 521 -6.23 -17.23 -12.43
C SER A 521 -7.16 -17.94 -11.46
N TYR A 522 -6.67 -18.13 -10.24
CA TYR A 522 -7.34 -18.87 -9.18
C TYR A 522 -7.18 -18.13 -7.85
N VAL A 523 -8.02 -18.47 -6.87
CA VAL A 523 -7.75 -18.24 -5.46
C VAL A 523 -7.48 -19.58 -4.80
N HIS A 524 -6.35 -19.68 -4.10
CA HIS A 524 -5.97 -20.86 -3.33
C HIS A 524 -6.24 -20.60 -1.85
N VAL A 525 -6.76 -21.63 -1.17
CA VAL A 525 -6.88 -21.68 0.29
C VAL A 525 -6.04 -22.84 0.80
N VAL A 526 -5.06 -22.55 1.65
CA VAL A 526 -4.14 -23.53 2.21
C VAL A 526 -4.31 -23.56 3.73
N ASP A 527 -4.27 -24.75 4.32
CA ASP A 527 -4.25 -24.89 5.78
C ASP A 527 -2.91 -24.37 6.33
N ALA A 528 -2.97 -23.30 7.12
CA ALA A 528 -1.79 -22.56 7.58
C ALA A 528 -0.98 -23.34 8.62
N LYS A 529 -1.59 -24.34 9.26
CA LYS A 529 -0.93 -25.19 10.25
C LYS A 529 -0.07 -26.24 9.58
N THR A 530 -0.68 -26.99 8.67
CA THR A 530 -0.08 -28.16 8.01
C THR A 530 0.77 -27.80 6.79
N MET A 531 0.51 -26.66 6.14
CA MET A 531 1.14 -26.28 4.87
C MET A 531 1.06 -27.40 3.82
N SER A 532 -0.06 -28.14 3.81
CA SER A 532 -0.30 -29.26 2.89
C SER A 532 -0.13 -28.83 1.44
N ALA A 533 0.52 -29.67 0.63
CA ALA A 533 0.64 -29.47 -0.82
C ALA A 533 -0.73 -29.52 -1.54
N ASP A 534 -1.71 -30.21 -0.95
CA ASP A 534 -3.09 -30.21 -1.42
C ASP A 534 -3.85 -29.03 -0.77
N PRO A 535 -4.26 -28.00 -1.55
CA PRO A 535 -5.03 -26.89 -1.02
C PRO A 535 -6.44 -27.33 -0.59
N VAL A 536 -6.96 -26.69 0.45
CA VAL A 536 -8.30 -26.91 1.02
C VAL A 536 -9.39 -26.47 0.02
N ALA A 537 -9.15 -25.36 -0.67
CA ALA A 537 -9.98 -24.89 -1.76
C ALA A 537 -9.15 -24.30 -2.91
N VAL A 538 -9.65 -24.47 -4.12
CA VAL A 538 -9.21 -23.76 -5.31
C VAL A 538 -10.43 -23.21 -6.04
N VAL A 539 -10.54 -21.89 -6.12
CA VAL A 539 -11.61 -21.19 -6.85
C VAL A 539 -11.05 -20.71 -8.19
N GLU A 540 -11.63 -21.15 -9.30
CA GLU A 540 -11.28 -20.65 -10.64
C GLU A 540 -11.94 -19.30 -10.89
N LEU A 541 -11.17 -18.32 -11.36
CA LEU A 541 -11.65 -16.96 -11.63
C LEU A 541 -12.02 -16.77 -13.10
N PRO A 542 -13.02 -15.92 -13.41
CA PRO A 542 -13.50 -15.73 -14.78
C PRO A 542 -12.49 -14.99 -15.68
N HIS A 543 -11.55 -14.27 -15.07
CA HIS A 543 -10.56 -13.46 -15.76
C HIS A 543 -9.18 -13.56 -15.12
N ARG A 544 -8.16 -13.20 -15.90
CA ARG A 544 -6.80 -13.04 -15.41
C ARG A 544 -6.74 -11.96 -14.33
N VAL A 545 -6.03 -12.29 -13.24
CA VAL A 545 -5.67 -11.37 -12.17
C VAL A 545 -4.18 -11.04 -12.31
N PRO A 546 -3.80 -9.81 -12.70
CA PRO A 546 -2.40 -9.40 -12.85
C PRO A 546 -1.60 -9.51 -11.56
N TYR A 547 -0.27 -9.38 -11.63
CA TYR A 547 0.53 -9.19 -10.42
C TYR A 547 0.11 -7.92 -9.68
N GLY A 548 0.12 -7.97 -8.35
CA GLY A 548 -0.35 -6.89 -7.48
C GLY A 548 0.54 -6.75 -6.24
N PHE A 549 0.09 -5.95 -5.29
CA PHE A 549 0.81 -5.71 -4.04
C PHE A 549 0.04 -6.36 -2.89
N HIS A 550 -0.43 -5.56 -1.93
CA HIS A 550 -0.98 -6.09 -0.70
C HIS A 550 -2.44 -6.49 -0.81
N ALA A 551 -2.76 -7.55 -0.07
CA ALA A 551 -4.09 -8.09 0.10
C ALA A 551 -4.58 -7.86 1.53
N PHE A 552 -5.89 -8.00 1.71
CA PHE A 552 -6.56 -7.85 2.99
C PHE A 552 -7.81 -8.74 3.02
N PHE A 553 -8.20 -9.21 4.20
CA PHE A 553 -9.45 -9.94 4.38
C PHE A 553 -10.36 -9.13 5.28
N VAL A 554 -11.44 -8.58 4.72
CA VAL A 554 -12.46 -7.87 5.49
C VAL A 554 -13.43 -8.90 6.05
N THR A 555 -13.60 -8.96 7.36
CA THR A 555 -14.49 -9.95 7.98
C THR A 555 -15.96 -9.59 7.78
N GLU A 556 -16.86 -10.55 7.88
CA GLU A 556 -18.30 -10.29 7.84
C GLU A 556 -18.75 -9.28 8.92
N GLU A 557 -18.14 -9.31 10.11
CA GLU A 557 -18.40 -8.33 11.18
C GLU A 557 -18.03 -6.91 10.75
N GLN A 558 -16.85 -6.73 10.15
CA GLN A 558 -16.42 -5.45 9.60
C GLN A 558 -17.31 -4.97 8.44
N LEU A 559 -17.82 -5.89 7.61
CA LEU A 559 -18.77 -5.55 6.56
C LEU A 559 -20.13 -5.08 7.12
N GLN A 560 -20.59 -5.71 8.21
CA GLN A 560 -21.80 -5.29 8.91
C GLN A 560 -21.63 -3.92 9.57
N GLU A 561 -20.48 -3.66 10.18
CA GLU A 561 -20.12 -2.33 10.69
C GLU A 561 -20.18 -1.27 9.59
N GLN A 562 -19.56 -1.53 8.43
CA GLN A 562 -19.61 -0.63 7.29
C GLN A 562 -21.03 -0.38 6.76
N ALA A 563 -21.95 -1.34 6.90
CA ALA A 563 -23.34 -1.16 6.51
C ALA A 563 -24.12 -0.22 7.46
N ASN A 564 -23.66 -0.07 8.69
CA ASN A 564 -24.29 0.74 9.74
C ASN A 564 -23.80 2.22 9.75
N VAL A 565 -22.80 2.55 8.95
CA VAL A 565 -22.19 3.89 8.79
C VAL A 565 -22.57 4.50 7.43
#